data_AF-Q3M1T6-F1
#
_entry.id   AF-Q3M1T6-F1
#
_cell.length_a   1.000
_cell.length_b   1.000
_cell.length_c   1.000
_cell.angle_alpha   90.00
_cell.angle_beta   90.00
_cell.angle_gamma   90.00
#
_symmetry.space_group_name_H-M   'P 1'
#
loop_
_entity.id
_entity.type
_entity.pdbx_description
1 polymer ?
#
loop_
_entity_poly.entity_id
_entity_poly.type
_entity_poly.pdbx_seq_one_letter_code
_entity_poly.pdbx_strand_id
1 'polypeptide(L)'
;MKIPECDRCLLYSHNPHIICAVHPDGVDGDSCLDFREDPNAQVEELWQPEGATYYNGELILQPRQRWTPEQQLELLDTHPLFTGKCPQCGCEFDRDYTARVHWDCPECSWMDDSV
;
A
#
# COMPACT_ATOMS: atom_id res chain seq x y z
N MET A 1 16.72 -9.06 18.08
CA MET A 1 15.56 -8.74 17.19
C MET A 1 14.64 -7.70 17.84
N LYS A 2 13.89 -6.93 17.05
CA LYS A 2 12.89 -5.97 17.57
C LYS A 2 11.62 -6.74 17.97
N ILE A 3 11.15 -6.54 19.20
CA ILE A 3 9.88 -7.08 19.71
C ILE A 3 8.79 -5.98 19.73
N PRO A 4 7.48 -6.32 19.76
CA PRO A 4 6.40 -5.33 19.72
C PRO A 4 6.46 -4.29 20.85
N GLU A 5 6.92 -4.69 22.03
CA GLU A 5 7.05 -3.80 23.20
C GLU A 5 8.11 -2.70 22.99
N CYS A 6 9.04 -2.87 22.05
CA CYS A 6 10.07 -1.86 21.78
C CYS A 6 9.46 -0.50 21.41
N ASP A 7 8.40 -0.45 20.63
CA ASP A 7 7.81 0.84 20.18
C ASP A 7 7.21 1.67 21.32
N ARG A 8 6.98 1.07 22.49
CA ARG A 8 6.47 1.74 23.70
C ARG A 8 7.53 1.85 24.79
N CYS A 9 8.76 1.43 24.52
CA CYS A 9 9.83 1.43 25.51
C CYS A 9 10.55 2.79 25.53
N LEU A 10 10.76 3.35 26.71
CA LEU A 10 11.53 4.57 26.96
C LEU A 10 12.95 4.54 26.37
N LEU A 11 13.51 3.34 26.16
CA LEU A 11 14.87 3.15 25.68
C LEU A 11 14.94 2.95 24.15
N TYR A 12 13.79 2.91 23.46
CA TYR A 12 13.73 2.73 22.02
C TYR A 12 14.30 3.92 21.29
N SER A 13 15.13 3.66 20.27
CA SER A 13 15.92 4.73 19.63
C SER A 13 15.20 5.41 18.46
N HIS A 14 14.07 4.83 18.00
CA HIS A 14 13.35 5.23 16.78
C HIS A 14 14.25 5.30 15.52
N ASN A 15 15.37 4.58 15.51
CA ASN A 15 16.30 4.52 14.37
C ASN A 15 16.25 3.14 13.68
N PRO A 16 16.22 3.07 12.34
CA PRO A 16 16.21 1.80 11.62
C PRO A 16 17.50 0.95 11.80
N HIS A 17 18.61 1.56 12.22
CA HIS A 17 19.90 0.89 12.38
C HIS A 17 20.22 0.50 13.83
N ILE A 18 19.49 1.05 14.80
CA ILE A 18 19.72 0.82 16.24
C ILE A 18 18.35 0.60 16.88
N ILE A 19 18.08 -0.56 17.44
CA ILE A 19 16.76 -0.84 18.03
C ILE A 19 16.58 -0.03 19.31
N CYS A 20 17.42 -0.21 20.32
CA CYS A 20 17.34 0.57 21.56
C CYS A 20 18.73 0.87 22.14
N ALA A 21 18.80 1.77 23.13
CA ALA A 21 20.06 2.19 23.73
C ALA A 21 20.82 1.08 24.47
N VAL A 22 20.11 0.05 24.94
CA VAL A 22 20.68 -1.08 25.70
C VAL A 22 20.99 -2.27 24.80
N HIS A 23 20.10 -2.54 23.84
CA HIS A 23 20.20 -3.63 22.87
C HIS A 23 20.16 -3.06 21.45
N PRO A 24 21.31 -2.60 20.90
CA PRO A 24 21.38 -2.02 19.56
C PRO A 24 20.84 -2.95 18.47
N ASP A 25 21.12 -4.25 18.56
CA ASP A 25 20.64 -5.29 17.64
C ASP A 25 19.31 -5.93 18.07
N GLY A 26 18.70 -5.39 19.14
CA GLY A 26 17.52 -5.92 19.79
C GLY A 26 17.81 -7.17 20.64
N VAL A 27 16.77 -7.71 21.28
CA VAL A 27 16.91 -8.81 22.25
C VAL A 27 16.86 -10.18 21.59
N ASP A 28 17.43 -11.18 22.26
CA ASP A 28 17.31 -12.60 21.91
C ASP A 28 16.13 -13.19 22.68
N GLY A 29 14.94 -13.18 22.07
CA GLY A 29 13.72 -13.73 22.66
C GLY A 29 12.45 -12.96 22.30
N ASP A 30 11.37 -13.31 22.99
CA ASP A 30 10.05 -12.70 22.88
C ASP A 30 9.78 -11.62 23.95
N SER A 31 10.70 -11.42 24.89
CA SER A 31 10.58 -10.47 26.00
C SER A 31 11.90 -9.76 26.30
N CYS A 32 11.82 -8.57 26.91
CA CYS A 32 12.99 -7.75 27.26
C CYS A 32 13.01 -7.47 28.77
N LEU A 33 14.08 -7.86 29.45
CA LEU A 33 14.27 -7.59 30.89
C LEU A 33 14.46 -6.09 31.18
N ASP A 34 14.93 -5.33 30.20
CA ASP A 34 15.15 -3.89 30.29
C ASP A 34 13.95 -3.07 29.79
N PHE A 35 12.80 -3.70 29.55
CA PHE A 35 11.60 -2.99 29.12
C PHE A 35 11.16 -1.97 30.19
N ARG A 36 10.97 -0.72 29.75
CA ARG A 36 10.45 0.37 30.58
C ARG A 36 9.46 1.13 29.73
N GLU A 37 8.20 1.12 30.10
CA GLU A 37 7.18 1.86 29.36
C GLU A 37 7.51 3.36 29.34
N ASP A 38 7.51 3.96 28.16
CA ASP A 38 7.66 5.41 28.00
C ASP A 38 6.36 6.08 28.48
N PRO A 39 6.41 6.93 29.52
CA PRO A 39 5.22 7.66 30.00
C PRO A 39 4.66 8.64 28.97
N ASN A 40 5.43 8.96 27.92
CA ASN A 40 5.00 9.80 26.81
C ASN A 40 4.73 9.00 25.53
N ALA A 41 4.85 7.67 25.54
CA ALA A 41 4.44 6.86 24.41
C ALA A 41 2.95 7.09 24.19
N GLN A 42 2.63 7.86 23.15
CA GLN A 42 1.27 7.94 22.68
C GLN A 42 0.94 6.56 22.14
N VAL A 43 -0.03 5.89 22.77
CA VAL A 43 -0.73 4.81 22.10
C VAL A 43 -1.37 5.48 20.90
N GLU A 44 -0.75 5.36 19.72
CA GLU A 44 -1.37 5.76 18.48
C GLU A 44 -2.62 4.88 18.34
N GLU A 45 -3.74 5.39 18.83
CA GLU A 45 -5.04 4.87 18.49
C GLU A 45 -5.22 5.17 17.00
N LEU A 46 -4.76 4.24 16.16
CA LEU A 46 -4.94 4.21 14.71
C LEU A 46 -6.41 3.95 14.35
N TRP A 47 -7.33 4.57 15.08
CA TRP A 47 -8.74 4.53 14.75
C TRP A 47 -8.93 5.33 13.46
N GLN A 48 -9.43 4.64 12.43
CA GLN A 48 -9.84 5.26 11.19
C GLN A 48 -11.32 4.93 10.95
N PRO A 49 -12.13 5.91 10.51
CA PRO A 49 -13.51 5.64 10.11
C PRO A 49 -13.54 4.68 8.92
N GLU A 50 -14.55 3.81 8.87
CA GLU A 50 -14.76 2.89 7.76
C GLU A 50 -14.85 3.67 6.43
N GLY A 51 -14.03 3.27 5.44
CA GLY A 51 -13.96 3.94 4.14
C GLY A 51 -13.06 5.19 4.11
N ALA A 52 -12.31 5.48 5.17
CA ALA A 52 -11.35 6.58 5.23
C ALA A 52 -9.94 6.11 5.59
N THR A 53 -8.94 6.87 5.19
CA THR A 53 -7.53 6.64 5.55
C THR A 53 -6.86 7.96 5.87
N TYR A 54 -5.91 7.97 6.80
CA TYR A 54 -5.08 9.14 7.05
C TYR A 54 -3.85 9.11 6.16
N TYR A 55 -3.62 10.19 5.42
CA TYR A 55 -2.41 10.39 4.62
C TYR A 55 -1.78 11.73 5.02
N ASN A 56 -0.54 11.71 5.50
CA ASN A 56 0.14 12.90 6.06
C ASN A 56 -0.69 13.62 7.14
N GLY A 57 -1.45 12.88 7.94
CA GLY A 57 -2.31 13.44 9.00
C GLY A 57 -3.63 14.04 8.49
N GLU A 58 -3.88 14.03 7.18
CA GLU A 58 -5.16 14.45 6.60
C GLU A 58 -6.07 13.23 6.36
N LEU A 59 -7.35 13.36 6.70
CA LEU A 59 -8.33 12.31 6.49
C LEU A 59 -8.78 12.31 5.02
N ILE A 60 -8.40 11.27 4.28
CA ILE A 60 -8.83 11.04 2.91
C ILE A 60 -9.97 10.02 2.89
N LEU A 61 -11.13 10.43 2.39
CA LEU A 61 -12.22 9.50 2.08
C LEU A 61 -11.83 8.73 0.82
N GLN A 62 -11.77 7.40 0.92
CA GLN A 62 -11.55 6.60 -0.28
C GLN A 62 -12.78 6.74 -1.19
N PRO A 63 -12.59 7.06 -2.48
CA PRO A 63 -13.67 6.98 -3.45
C PRO A 63 -14.30 5.60 -3.35
N ARG A 64 -15.64 5.50 -3.43
CA ARG A 64 -16.33 4.21 -3.41
C ARG A 64 -15.74 3.36 -4.55
N GLN A 65 -14.94 2.36 -4.20
CA GLN A 65 -14.38 1.46 -5.19
C GLN A 65 -15.54 0.75 -5.86
N ARG A 66 -15.72 1.02 -7.16
CA ARG A 66 -16.72 0.35 -8.00
C ARG A 66 -16.40 -1.14 -8.15
N TRP A 67 -15.12 -1.49 -8.05
CA TRP A 67 -14.59 -2.82 -8.32
C TRP A 67 -14.13 -3.52 -7.05
N THR A 68 -14.31 -4.84 -6.99
CA THR A 68 -13.67 -5.66 -5.96
C THR A 68 -12.15 -5.77 -6.21
N PRO A 69 -11.34 -6.15 -5.21
CA PRO A 69 -9.91 -6.37 -5.40
C PRO A 69 -9.60 -7.34 -6.56
N GLU A 70 -10.38 -8.40 -6.74
CA GLU A 70 -10.20 -9.37 -7.83
C GLU A 70 -10.45 -8.75 -9.20
N GLN A 71 -11.47 -7.89 -9.33
CA GLN A 71 -11.75 -7.16 -10.57
C GLN A 71 -10.68 -6.12 -10.87
N GLN A 72 -10.09 -5.49 -9.84
CA GLN A 72 -8.95 -4.58 -10.03
C GLN A 72 -7.72 -5.34 -10.55
N LEU A 73 -7.44 -6.53 -10.00
CA LEU A 73 -6.35 -7.38 -10.48
C LEU A 73 -6.59 -7.81 -11.94
N GLU A 74 -7.82 -8.21 -12.28
CA GLU A 74 -8.18 -8.55 -13.66
C GLU A 74 -7.95 -7.39 -14.62
N LEU A 75 -8.27 -6.16 -14.23
CA LEU A 75 -7.98 -4.96 -15.03
C LEU A 75 -6.48 -4.77 -15.24
N LEU A 76 -5.66 -4.91 -14.20
CA LEU A 76 -4.20 -4.79 -14.32
C LEU A 76 -3.61 -5.84 -15.28
N ASP A 77 -4.18 -7.04 -15.30
CA ASP A 77 -3.68 -8.16 -16.10
C ASP A 77 -4.20 -8.18 -17.54
N THR A 78 -5.33 -7.51 -17.82
CA THR A 78 -6.01 -7.62 -19.14
C THR A 78 -6.15 -6.30 -19.88
N HIS A 79 -6.19 -5.16 -19.19
CA HIS A 79 -6.55 -3.90 -19.83
C HIS A 79 -5.38 -3.32 -20.65
N PRO A 80 -5.61 -2.85 -21.90
CA PRO A 80 -4.58 -2.30 -22.75
C PRO A 80 -3.78 -1.14 -22.13
N LEU A 81 -4.39 -0.35 -21.24
CA LEU A 81 -3.71 0.71 -20.48
C LEU A 81 -2.49 0.18 -19.70
N PHE A 82 -2.58 -1.03 -19.17
CA PHE A 82 -1.53 -1.64 -18.33
C PHE A 82 -0.68 -2.63 -19.13
N THR A 83 -1.30 -3.42 -20.01
CA THR A 83 -0.63 -4.50 -20.74
C THR A 83 -0.07 -4.05 -22.09
N GLY A 84 -0.60 -2.97 -22.67
CA GLY A 84 -0.33 -2.54 -24.03
C GLY A 84 -0.94 -3.44 -25.11
N LYS A 85 -1.85 -4.38 -24.79
CA LYS A 85 -2.36 -5.38 -25.75
C LYS A 85 -3.90 -5.52 -25.74
N CYS A 86 -4.54 -5.78 -26.89
CA CYS A 86 -5.99 -6.12 -26.95
C CYS A 86 -6.20 -7.43 -26.17
N PRO A 87 -7.10 -7.48 -25.17
CA PRO A 87 -7.36 -8.72 -24.42
C PRO A 87 -7.98 -9.83 -25.28
N GLN A 88 -8.61 -9.48 -26.41
CA GLN A 88 -9.28 -10.43 -27.30
C GLN A 88 -8.39 -11.01 -28.40
N CYS A 89 -7.53 -10.22 -29.05
CA CYS A 89 -6.68 -10.67 -30.16
C CYS A 89 -5.17 -10.55 -29.89
N GLY A 90 -4.77 -9.89 -28.81
CA GLY A 90 -3.36 -9.71 -28.44
C GLY A 90 -2.59 -8.68 -29.27
N CYS A 91 -3.25 -7.91 -30.14
CA CYS A 91 -2.56 -6.87 -30.91
C CYS A 91 -1.94 -5.82 -29.99
N GLU A 92 -0.78 -5.31 -30.36
CA GLU A 92 -0.07 -4.29 -29.58
C GLU A 92 -0.60 -2.89 -29.90
N PHE A 93 -0.87 -2.12 -28.85
CA PHE A 93 -1.22 -0.71 -28.97
C PHE A 93 0.05 0.14 -29.05
N ASP A 94 -0.01 1.21 -29.84
CA ASP A 94 1.09 2.20 -29.89
C ASP A 94 1.35 2.80 -28.51
N ARG A 95 2.63 2.98 -28.20
CA ARG A 95 3.16 3.37 -26.89
C ARG A 95 3.07 4.87 -26.60
N ASP A 96 2.48 5.67 -27.49
CA ASP A 96 2.16 7.06 -27.21
C ASP A 96 0.87 7.17 -26.35
N TYR A 97 0.88 6.49 -25.20
CA TYR A 97 -0.29 6.30 -24.32
C TYR A 97 -0.65 7.55 -23.52
N THR A 98 0.22 8.57 -23.48
CA THR A 98 0.07 9.72 -22.57
C THR A 98 -1.13 10.62 -22.86
N ALA A 99 -1.78 10.49 -24.02
CA ALA A 99 -2.97 11.25 -24.38
C ALA A 99 -4.18 10.36 -24.77
N ARG A 100 -4.07 9.03 -24.66
CA ARG A 100 -5.10 8.12 -25.15
C ARG A 100 -6.16 7.86 -24.09
N VAL A 101 -7.38 8.33 -24.36
CA VAL A 101 -8.56 8.16 -23.48
C VAL A 101 -9.37 6.91 -23.84
N HIS A 102 -9.28 6.44 -25.09
CA HIS A 102 -10.03 5.28 -25.60
C HIS A 102 -9.09 4.17 -26.08
N TRP A 103 -9.34 2.94 -25.64
CA TRP A 103 -8.54 1.75 -25.99
C TRP A 103 -9.25 0.82 -26.97
N ASP A 104 -10.05 1.36 -27.88
CA ASP A 104 -10.72 0.56 -28.90
C ASP A 104 -9.70 -0.11 -29.82
N CYS A 105 -9.86 -1.42 -30.01
CA CYS A 105 -8.89 -2.15 -30.79
C CYS A 105 -9.15 -1.98 -32.31
N PRO A 106 -8.10 -1.72 -33.11
CA PRO A 106 -8.25 -1.61 -34.56
C PRO A 106 -8.42 -2.96 -35.28
N GLU A 107 -7.97 -4.06 -34.65
CA GLU A 107 -7.94 -5.41 -35.26
C GLU A 107 -9.08 -6.31 -34.79
N CYS A 108 -9.45 -6.19 -33.51
CA CYS A 108 -10.53 -6.90 -32.86
C CYS A 108 -11.65 -5.86 -32.61
N SER A 109 -12.93 -6.15 -32.87
CA SER A 109 -14.03 -5.20 -32.57
C SER A 109 -14.30 -5.00 -31.07
N TRP A 110 -13.26 -5.17 -30.24
CA TRP A 110 -13.27 -4.91 -28.82
C TRP A 110 -13.21 -3.41 -28.57
N MET A 111 -14.10 -2.92 -27.72
CA MET A 111 -14.20 -1.52 -27.33
C MET A 111 -14.01 -1.40 -25.82
N ASP A 112 -13.37 -0.33 -25.40
CA ASP A 112 -13.12 -0.06 -23.99
C ASP A 112 -14.28 0.72 -23.36
N ASP A 113 -15.10 0.03 -22.56
CA ASP A 113 -16.25 0.59 -21.86
C ASP A 113 -15.89 1.16 -20.46
N SER A 114 -14.61 1.32 -20.11
CA SER A 114 -14.16 1.61 -18.74
C SER A 114 -14.20 3.08 -18.26
N VAL A 115 -14.98 3.95 -18.94
CA VAL A 115 -15.21 5.37 -18.54
C VAL A 115 -16.13 5.56 -17.33
#